data_AF-A0AAJ3HM70-F1
#
_entry.id   AF-A0AAJ3HM70-F1
#
_cell.length_a   1.000
_cell.length_b   1.000
_cell.length_c   1.000
_cell.angle_alpha   90.00
_cell.angle_beta   90.00
_cell.angle_gamma   90.00
#
_symmetry.space_group_name_H-M   'P 1'
#
loop_
_entity.id
_entity.type
_entity.pdbx_description
1 polymer ?
#
loop_
_entity_poly.entity_id
_entity_poly.type
_entity_poly.pdbx_seq_one_letter_code
_entity_poly.pdbx_strand_id
1 'polypeptide(L)'
;MIIWTRWGIVVFLIFGLSVGAGFLIKAIVSPDGGSAQSGVFVGIGFLLGAVACWAFGKFALAKLDAPRPVVVWQQLAQPYVNEHGITVKQEAVPVRHPQTGEQLYSRPSSTLFFIPVRFWAYVIAALGVVTIVVNVVRG
;
A
#
# COMPACT_ATOMS: atom_id res chain seq x y z
N MET A 1 -0.69 -3.86 18.42
CA MET A 1 -1.13 -2.86 17.42
C MET A 1 -0.50 -3.23 16.09
N ILE A 2 -1.29 -3.40 15.04
CA ILE A 2 -0.75 -3.61 13.69
C ILE A 2 -0.55 -2.21 13.09
N ILE A 3 0.68 -1.89 12.70
CA ILE A 3 1.06 -0.58 12.15
C ILE A 3 0.66 -0.40 10.67
N TRP A 4 0.13 -1.44 10.03
CA TRP A 4 -0.31 -1.42 8.62
C TRP A 4 -1.71 -2.01 8.45
N THR A 5 -2.41 -1.57 7.40
CA THR A 5 -3.68 -2.17 6.96
C THR A 5 -3.56 -2.64 5.51
N ARG A 6 -4.08 -3.85 5.23
CA ARG A 6 -4.18 -4.43 3.87
C ARG A 6 -2.85 -4.39 3.11
N TRP A 7 -2.78 -3.62 2.03
CA TRP A 7 -1.62 -3.51 1.14
C TRP A 7 -0.59 -2.46 1.59
N GLY A 8 -0.77 -1.87 2.78
CA GLY A 8 0.19 -0.91 3.35
C GLY A 8 1.61 -1.47 3.51
N ILE A 9 1.74 -2.78 3.73
CA ILE A 9 3.05 -3.45 3.84
C ILE A 9 3.90 -3.34 2.56
N VAL A 10 3.27 -3.17 1.40
CA VAL A 10 3.99 -3.05 0.11
C VAL A 10 4.87 -1.79 0.10
N VAL A 11 4.48 -0.73 0.80
CA VAL A 11 5.32 0.47 0.92
C VAL A 11 6.64 0.16 1.61
N PHE A 12 6.63 -0.68 2.64
CA PHE A 12 7.85 -1.10 3.34
C PHE A 12 8.77 -1.91 2.42
N LEU A 13 8.20 -2.81 1.61
CA LEU A 13 8.95 -3.58 0.61
C LEU A 13 9.56 -2.67 -0.46
N ILE A 14 8.78 -1.71 -0.98
CA ILE A 14 9.27 -0.72 -1.95
C ILE A 14 10.42 0.08 -1.33
N PHE A 15 10.29 0.51 -0.08
CA PHE A 15 11.35 1.26 0.60
C PHE A 15 12.66 0.46 0.68
N GLY A 16 12.60 -0.80 1.11
CA GLY A 16 13.78 -1.68 1.15
C GLY A 16 14.40 -1.92 -0.22
N LEU A 17 13.56 -2.19 -1.24
CA LEU A 17 14.00 -2.37 -2.63
C LEU A 17 14.62 -1.10 -3.20
N SER A 18 14.17 0.08 -2.78
CA SER A 18 14.71 1.37 -3.23
C SER A 18 16.15 1.56 -2.79
N VAL A 19 16.45 1.23 -1.53
CA VAL A 19 17.82 1.27 -1.00
C VAL A 19 18.70 0.28 -1.76
N GLY A 20 18.22 -0.96 -1.92
CA GLY A 20 18.93 -2.00 -2.66
C GLY A 20 19.19 -1.60 -4.12
N ALA A 21 18.21 -1.01 -4.80
CA ALA A 21 18.33 -0.50 -6.15
C ALA A 21 19.40 0.60 -6.25
N GLY A 22 19.47 1.50 -5.27
CA GLY A 22 20.52 2.51 -5.22
C GLY A 22 21.92 1.91 -5.14
N PHE A 23 22.14 0.94 -4.26
CA PHE A 23 23.42 0.23 -4.19
C PHE A 23 23.73 -0.57 -5.45
N LEU A 24 22.71 -1.18 -6.06
CA LEU A 24 22.87 -1.91 -7.32
C LEU A 24 23.29 -0.97 -8.46
N ILE A 25 22.63 0.19 -8.60
CA ILE A 25 22.99 1.20 -9.61
C ILE A 25 24.42 1.68 -9.40
N LYS A 26 24.82 1.95 -8.14
CA LYS A 26 26.21 2.30 -7.82
C LYS A 26 27.17 1.21 -8.29
N ALA A 27 26.92 -0.04 -7.93
CA ALA A 27 27.81 -1.16 -8.24
C ALA A 27 28.08 -1.30 -9.75
N ILE A 28 27.10 -0.93 -10.58
CA ILE A 28 27.20 -0.98 -12.04
C ILE A 28 27.90 0.27 -12.61
N VAL A 29 27.54 1.45 -12.11
CA VAL A 29 27.96 2.74 -12.72
C VAL A 29 29.29 3.24 -12.15
N SER A 30 29.57 3.00 -10.87
CA SER A 30 30.76 3.48 -10.18
C SER A 30 31.13 2.56 -9.02
N PRO A 31 31.71 1.38 -9.34
CA PRO A 31 32.05 0.36 -8.33
C PRO A 31 33.07 0.88 -7.30
N ASP A 32 34.02 1.71 -7.73
CA ASP A 32 35.07 2.29 -6.88
C ASP A 32 34.65 3.60 -6.18
N GLY A 33 33.39 4.01 -6.36
CA GLY A 33 32.87 5.27 -5.83
C GLY A 33 32.87 5.34 -4.30
N GLY A 34 33.18 6.51 -3.75
CA GLY A 34 33.25 6.75 -2.30
C GLY A 34 31.90 6.71 -1.58
N SER A 35 31.93 6.95 -0.26
CA SER A 35 30.75 6.94 0.61
C SER A 35 29.75 8.06 0.26
N ALA A 36 30.21 9.27 -0.03
CA ALA A 36 29.34 10.38 -0.47
C ALA A 36 28.58 10.05 -1.76
N GLN A 37 29.27 9.46 -2.74
CA GLN A 37 28.67 9.01 -3.99
C GLN A 37 27.64 7.89 -3.75
N SER A 38 27.88 7.01 -2.77
CA SER A 38 26.92 5.97 -2.37
C SER A 38 25.60 6.57 -1.89
N GLY A 39 25.66 7.66 -1.11
CA GLY A 39 24.45 8.36 -0.67
C GLY A 39 23.65 8.97 -1.83
N VAL A 40 24.31 9.51 -2.84
CA VAL A 40 23.64 10.02 -4.06
C VAL A 40 22.89 8.89 -4.77
N PHE A 41 23.51 7.73 -4.97
CA PHE A 41 22.87 6.59 -5.63
C PHE A 41 21.73 5.99 -4.80
N VAL A 42 21.83 5.94 -3.47
CA VAL A 42 20.71 5.58 -2.59
C VAL A 42 19.55 6.57 -2.75
N GLY A 43 19.84 7.87 -2.85
CA GLY A 43 18.84 8.88 -3.14
C GLY A 43 18.14 8.68 -4.49
N ILE A 44 18.89 8.33 -5.55
CA ILE A 44 18.32 7.92 -6.85
C ILE A 44 17.42 6.68 -6.70
N GLY A 45 17.87 5.70 -5.92
CA GLY A 45 17.09 4.51 -5.57
C GLY A 45 15.74 4.87 -4.93
N PHE A 46 15.72 5.84 -3.99
CA PHE A 46 14.48 6.36 -3.43
C PHE A 46 13.59 7.08 -4.44
N LEU A 47 14.15 7.85 -5.37
CA LEU A 47 13.33 8.48 -6.43
C LEU A 47 12.65 7.42 -7.32
N LEU A 48 13.36 6.35 -7.68
CA LEU A 48 12.77 5.20 -8.38
C LEU A 48 11.70 4.51 -7.54
N GLY A 49 11.97 4.35 -6.24
CA GLY A 49 11.02 3.87 -5.25
C GLY A 49 9.73 4.68 -5.16
N ALA A 50 9.85 6.01 -5.20
CA ALA A 50 8.71 6.92 -5.18
C ALA A 50 7.84 6.75 -6.43
N VAL A 51 8.47 6.63 -7.60
CA VAL A 51 7.77 6.34 -8.86
C VAL A 51 7.07 4.97 -8.79
N ALA A 52 7.74 3.95 -8.26
CA ALA A 52 7.15 2.63 -8.05
C ALA A 52 5.96 2.66 -7.07
N CYS A 53 6.07 3.42 -5.97
CA CYS A 53 5.00 3.61 -4.99
C CYS A 53 3.80 4.34 -5.59
N TRP A 54 4.06 5.38 -6.40
CA TRP A 54 3.03 6.09 -7.14
C TRP A 54 2.32 5.18 -8.16
N ALA A 55 3.08 4.41 -8.95
CA ALA A 55 2.53 3.46 -9.91
C ALA A 55 1.71 2.36 -9.22
N PHE A 56 2.20 1.83 -8.09
CA PHE A 56 1.46 0.87 -7.28
C PHE A 56 0.14 1.45 -6.79
N GLY A 57 0.16 2.67 -6.24
CA GLY A 57 -1.05 3.38 -5.82
C GLY A 57 -2.06 3.60 -6.95
N LYS A 58 -1.55 3.95 -8.14
CA LYS A 58 -2.39 4.26 -9.31
C LYS A 58 -3.00 3.02 -9.97
N PHE A 59 -2.23 1.96 -10.14
CA PHE A 59 -2.64 0.82 -10.98
C PHE A 59 -3.07 -0.41 -10.17
N ALA A 60 -2.33 -0.76 -9.12
CA ALA A 60 -2.63 -1.93 -8.31
C ALA A 60 -3.63 -1.60 -7.21
N LEU A 61 -3.35 -0.56 -6.42
CA LEU A 61 -4.16 -0.22 -5.25
C LEU A 61 -5.58 0.20 -5.64
N ALA A 62 -5.74 0.93 -6.75
CA ALA A 62 -7.05 1.29 -7.28
C ALA A 62 -7.95 0.07 -7.58
N LYS A 63 -7.36 -1.06 -7.99
CA LYS A 63 -8.08 -2.33 -8.20
C LYS A 63 -8.27 -3.10 -6.91
N LEU A 64 -7.28 -3.08 -6.02
CA LEU A 64 -7.27 -3.87 -4.79
C LEU A 64 -8.18 -3.28 -3.69
N ASP A 65 -8.34 -1.96 -3.65
CA ASP A 65 -9.25 -1.24 -2.75
C ASP A 65 -10.59 -0.90 -3.44
N ALA A 66 -11.00 -1.72 -4.41
CA ALA A 66 -12.31 -1.61 -5.05
C ALA A 66 -13.46 -1.64 -4.01
N PRO A 67 -14.54 -0.87 -4.22
CA PRO A 67 -15.67 -0.81 -3.29
C PRO A 67 -16.25 -2.21 -3.07
N ARG A 68 -16.42 -2.60 -1.80
CA ARG A 68 -17.06 -3.87 -1.45
C ARG A 68 -18.39 -3.59 -0.76
N PRO A 69 -19.45 -4.37 -1.07
CA PRO A 69 -20.73 -4.22 -0.38
C PRO A 69 -20.52 -4.51 1.10
N VAL A 70 -21.04 -3.64 1.96
CA VAL A 70 -21.07 -3.89 3.39
C VAL A 70 -22.15 -4.94 3.63
N VAL A 71 -21.78 -6.06 4.25
CA VAL A 71 -22.72 -7.13 4.62
C VAL A 71 -22.87 -7.21 6.13
N VAL A 72 -24.09 -7.49 6.59
CA VAL A 72 -24.39 -7.77 7.99
C VAL A 72 -24.92 -9.19 8.08
N TRP A 73 -24.48 -9.90 9.11
CA TRP A 73 -24.96 -11.24 9.43
C TRP A 73 -26.35 -11.11 10.07
N GLN A 74 -27.38 -11.48 9.32
CA GLN A 74 -28.76 -11.50 9.80
C GLN A 74 -29.16 -12.94 10.13
N GLN A 75 -29.80 -13.14 11.28
CA GLN A 75 -30.33 -14.45 11.66
C GLN A 75 -31.53 -14.77 10.78
N LEU A 76 -31.52 -15.93 10.11
CA LEU A 76 -32.64 -16.34 9.26
C LEU A 76 -33.85 -16.64 10.15
N ALA A 77 -35.01 -16.14 9.74
CA ALA A 77 -36.29 -16.44 10.39
C ALA A 77 -36.61 -17.95 10.36
N GLN A 78 -36.14 -18.65 9.32
CA GLN A 78 -36.22 -20.10 9.19
C GLN A 78 -34.84 -20.66 8.83
N PRO A 79 -34.21 -21.46 9.72
CA PRO A 79 -32.98 -22.16 9.38
C PRO A 79 -33.23 -23.16 8.25
N TYR A 80 -32.37 -23.19 7.25
CA TYR A 80 -32.42 -24.17 6.17
C TYR A 80 -31.14 -25.01 6.12
N VAL A 81 -31.23 -26.19 5.51
CA VAL A 81 -30.09 -27.10 5.32
C VAL A 81 -29.53 -26.87 3.92
N ASN A 82 -28.26 -26.49 3.84
CA ASN A 82 -27.52 -26.34 2.59
C ASN A 82 -27.40 -27.71 1.87
N GLU A 83 -27.15 -27.72 0.55
CA GLU A 83 -26.71 -28.88 -0.24
C GLU A 83 -25.61 -29.74 0.43
N HIS A 84 -24.79 -29.14 1.31
CA HIS A 84 -23.76 -29.81 2.11
C HIS A 84 -24.25 -30.39 3.45
N GLY A 85 -25.56 -30.41 3.72
CA GLY A 85 -26.13 -30.94 4.97
C GLY A 85 -25.93 -30.06 6.20
N ILE A 86 -25.37 -28.85 6.04
CA ILE A 86 -25.12 -27.91 7.14
C ILE A 86 -26.35 -27.03 7.37
N THR A 87 -26.82 -26.95 8.62
CA THR A 87 -27.89 -26.02 9.02
C THR A 87 -27.36 -24.59 9.08
N VAL A 88 -27.76 -23.76 8.12
CA VAL A 88 -27.38 -22.35 8.07
C VAL A 88 -28.41 -21.54 8.85
N LYS A 89 -27.97 -20.90 9.93
CA LYS A 89 -28.80 -20.05 10.80
C LYS A 89 -28.61 -18.55 10.56
N GLN A 90 -27.57 -18.17 9.81
CA GLN A 90 -27.23 -16.78 9.53
C GLN A 90 -26.90 -16.59 8.04
N GLU A 91 -27.37 -15.50 7.46
CA GLU A 91 -27.12 -15.11 6.08
C GLU A 91 -26.42 -13.74 6.02
N ALA A 92 -25.47 -13.60 5.11
CA ALA A 92 -24.79 -12.32 4.85
C ALA A 92 -25.66 -11.47 3.93
N VAL A 93 -26.39 -10.51 4.49
CA VAL A 93 -27.28 -9.62 3.74
C VAL A 93 -26.57 -8.27 3.49
N PRO A 94 -26.53 -7.77 2.24
CA PRO A 94 -25.96 -6.46 1.96
C PRO A 94 -26.77 -5.36 2.64
N VAL A 95 -26.08 -4.50 3.39
CA VAL A 95 -26.70 -3.39 4.11
C VAL A 95 -27.24 -2.39 3.12
N ARG A 96 -28.52 -2.07 3.26
CA ARG A 96 -29.19 -1.01 2.50
C ARG A 96 -29.48 0.17 3.40
N HIS A 97 -29.37 1.37 2.85
CA HIS A 97 -29.70 2.58 3.57
C HIS A 97 -31.22 2.63 3.89
N PRO A 98 -31.63 2.90 5.15
CA PRO A 98 -33.03 2.73 5.58
C PRO A 98 -34.01 3.70 4.92
N GLN A 99 -33.55 4.85 4.42
CA GLN A 99 -34.40 5.87 3.79
C GLN A 99 -34.40 5.79 2.26
N THR A 100 -33.31 5.33 1.65
CA THR A 100 -33.12 5.38 0.19
C THR A 100 -33.07 3.99 -0.45
N GLY A 101 -32.89 2.92 0.33
CA GLY A 101 -32.80 1.55 -0.17
C GLY A 101 -31.52 1.20 -0.92
N GLU A 102 -30.59 2.16 -1.07
CA GLU A 102 -29.31 1.98 -1.77
C GLU A 102 -28.36 1.09 -0.97
N GLN A 103 -27.58 0.26 -1.68
CA GLN A 103 -26.55 -0.58 -1.06
C GLN A 103 -25.39 0.28 -0.55
N LEU A 104 -25.00 0.07 0.71
CA LEU A 104 -23.85 0.73 1.28
C LEU A 104 -22.56 0.00 0.83
N TYR A 105 -21.68 0.74 0.17
CA TYR A 105 -20.35 0.26 -0.20
C TYR A 105 -19.30 0.85 0.73
N SER A 106 -18.43 0.00 1.28
CA SER A 106 -17.23 0.46 1.98
C SER A 106 -16.08 0.57 0.97
N ARG A 107 -15.39 1.71 0.99
CA ARG A 107 -14.09 1.90 0.32
C ARG A 107 -12.99 1.79 1.36
N PRO A 108 -12.55 0.56 1.66
CA PRO A 108 -11.46 0.35 2.59
C PRO A 108 -10.16 1.00 2.10
N SER A 109 -9.42 1.64 3.01
CA SER A 109 -8.16 2.31 2.70
C SER A 109 -6.97 1.49 3.21
N SER A 110 -6.01 1.21 2.33
CA SER A 110 -4.70 0.67 2.71
C SER A 110 -3.80 1.77 3.31
N THR A 111 -3.21 1.51 4.47
CA THR A 111 -2.39 2.46 5.24
C THR A 111 -1.13 1.81 5.78
N LEU A 112 -0.06 2.59 5.91
CA LEU A 112 1.16 2.24 6.65
C LEU A 112 1.42 3.36 7.67
N PHE A 113 1.63 3.01 8.94
CA PHE A 113 1.68 3.94 10.08
C PHE A 113 0.51 4.92 10.11
N PHE A 114 -0.71 4.43 9.85
CA PHE A 114 -1.93 5.25 9.74
C PHE A 114 -1.92 6.28 8.59
N ILE A 115 -0.85 6.34 7.78
CA ILE A 115 -0.73 7.21 6.61
C ILE A 115 -1.21 6.43 5.36
N PRO A 116 -2.18 6.96 4.60
CA PRO A 116 -2.63 6.35 3.35
C PRO A 116 -1.48 6.14 2.35
N VAL A 117 -1.43 4.97 1.71
CA VAL A 117 -0.37 4.59 0.75
C VAL A 117 -0.11 5.64 -0.32
N ARG A 118 -1.14 6.38 -0.76
CA ARG A 118 -1.02 7.47 -1.75
C ARG A 118 -0.03 8.58 -1.36
N PHE A 119 0.18 8.81 -0.06
CA PHE A 119 1.07 9.88 0.41
C PHE A 119 2.54 9.43 0.52
N TRP A 120 2.77 8.12 0.62
CA TRP A 120 4.11 7.58 0.77
C TRP A 120 5.00 7.82 -0.44
N ALA A 121 4.43 7.94 -1.65
CA ALA A 121 5.20 8.34 -2.83
C ALA A 121 5.90 9.69 -2.63
N TYR A 122 5.22 10.67 -2.04
CA TYR A 122 5.79 12.00 -1.78
C TYR A 122 6.84 11.97 -0.66
N VAL A 123 6.59 11.17 0.39
CA VAL A 123 7.54 11.01 1.51
C VAL A 123 8.84 10.37 1.01
N ILE A 124 8.74 9.29 0.23
CA ILE A 124 9.90 8.61 -0.34
C ILE A 124 10.64 9.53 -1.32
N ALA A 125 9.92 10.28 -2.15
CA ALA A 125 10.53 11.26 -3.06
C ALA A 125 11.30 12.34 -2.30
N ALA A 126 10.70 12.91 -1.25
CA ALA A 126 11.34 13.92 -0.42
C ALA A 126 12.62 13.37 0.25
N LEU A 127 12.57 12.16 0.79
CA LEU A 127 13.76 11.48 1.33
C LEU A 127 14.84 11.27 0.28
N GLY A 128 14.47 10.88 -0.94
CA GLY A 128 15.39 10.77 -2.07
C GLY A 128 16.08 12.10 -2.38
N VAL A 129 15.32 13.18 -2.56
CA VAL A 129 15.86 14.53 -2.83
C VAL A 129 16.78 14.99 -1.71
N VAL A 130 16.36 14.88 -0.44
CA VAL A 130 17.16 15.29 0.71
C VAL A 130 18.47 14.50 0.77
N THR A 131 18.41 13.18 0.55
CA THR A 131 19.61 12.32 0.57
C THR A 131 20.59 12.74 -0.52
N ILE A 132 20.12 13.05 -1.74
CA ILE A 132 20.96 13.55 -2.83
C ILE A 132 21.60 14.89 -2.44
N VAL A 133 20.79 15.88 -2.05
CA VAL A 133 21.29 17.22 -1.72
C VAL A 133 22.32 17.18 -0.60
N VAL A 134 22.05 16.45 0.48
CA VAL A 134 22.97 16.35 1.62
C VAL A 134 24.30 15.73 1.21
N ASN A 135 24.29 14.67 0.40
CA ASN A 135 25.52 14.00 -0.02
C ASN A 135 26.28 14.76 -1.10
N VAL A 136 25.60 15.57 -1.93
CA VAL A 136 26.25 16.48 -2.88
C VAL A 136 26.89 17.68 -2.19
N VAL A 137 26.26 18.21 -1.13
CA VAL A 137 26.80 19.37 -0.38
C VAL A 137 27.95 18.97 0.56
N ARG A 138 27.94 17.73 1.07
CA ARG A 138 28.97 17.22 2.00
C ARG A 138 30.10 16.45 1.31
N GLY A 139 29.89 16.00 0.09
CA GLY A 139 30.89 15.30 -0.73
C GLY A 139 31.79 16.27 -1.45
#